data_AF-A0A1D1YMV0-F1
#
_entry.id   AF-A0A1D1YMV0-F1
#
_cell.length_a   1.000
_cell.length_b   1.000
_cell.length_c   1.000
_cell.angle_alpha   90.00
_cell.angle_beta   90.00
_cell.angle_gamma   90.00
#
_symmetry.space_group_name_H-M   'P 1'
#
loop_
_entity.id
_entity.type
_entity.pdbx_description
1 polymer ?
#
loop_
_entity_poly.entity_id
_entity_poly.type
_entity_poly.pdbx_seq_one_letter_code
_entity_poly.pdbx_strand_id
1 'polypeptide(L)'
;MNKQWSDAMSTFHEKFNSLAPLIIDHGLDSSPQEEFLSLLLGARTSPPLHQFLVNSLCEAGLKRVSKAVDGAGKELHAIIREHLQPAAEIIGFRIGELKGLSRWRARYRNVGLDEKLIDNASEKAGMLLVQVERFLRVLAIVIHEFLNFFTWLMRCIKLLMSEPTALVSLPNSELIVTFLKFHYNCDPVSQLLEASEVNHDIEVDTDTMQRVEELVAFGGFLDTGCLRRTLAKEFGELEHSFKEAFSMPFATISKRICCEDFLPLYPVSSSHAVASLHAPTSVSYCEDGLADTYACRAPGHNLVDFICFKIPHDSLNMSNSIGITKGFTTHSGSTSSLEAVLIRIPNGYKCVDLSPYKDGQIVLLLNETIATSESPGRSFMIMFQTSDLPFVPISRSVHLNLWKSHELKAFAVDLHLGTGRLRSIPHSVSAPLAVSASRGVACIFTTRKRALVYILDEDEDEVTDTD
;
A
#
# COMPACT_ATOMS: atom_id res chain seq x y z
N MET A 1 -4.21 -20.53 -5.62
CA MET A 1 -3.66 -21.28 -6.77
C MET A 1 -2.73 -22.40 -6.34
N ASN A 2 -1.44 -22.17 -6.06
CA ASN A 2 -0.47 -23.27 -5.79
C ASN A 2 -0.95 -24.26 -4.71
N LYS A 3 -1.29 -23.78 -3.51
CA LYS A 3 -1.83 -24.62 -2.43
C LYS A 3 -3.03 -25.48 -2.86
N GLN A 4 -4.03 -24.87 -3.50
CA GLN A 4 -5.26 -25.57 -3.90
C GLN A 4 -5.00 -26.68 -4.91
N TRP A 5 -4.12 -26.43 -5.88
CA TRP A 5 -3.74 -27.43 -6.86
C TRP A 5 -2.93 -28.56 -6.22
N SER A 6 -1.94 -28.21 -5.38
CA SER A 6 -1.13 -29.18 -4.64
C SER A 6 -1.97 -30.09 -3.75
N ASP A 7 -2.97 -29.55 -3.05
CA ASP A 7 -3.87 -30.33 -2.18
C ASP A 7 -4.71 -31.34 -3.01
N ALA A 8 -5.18 -30.93 -4.19
CA ALA A 8 -5.93 -31.79 -5.10
C ALA A 8 -5.05 -32.89 -5.72
N MET A 9 -3.83 -32.54 -6.15
CA MET A 9 -2.87 -33.48 -6.72
C MET A 9 -2.34 -34.45 -5.67
N SER A 10 -2.14 -34.01 -4.42
CA SER A 10 -1.84 -34.92 -3.31
C SER A 10 -2.94 -35.97 -3.13
N THR A 11 -4.22 -35.58 -3.25
CA THR A 11 -5.35 -36.51 -3.15
C THR A 11 -5.36 -37.51 -4.31
N PHE A 12 -4.99 -37.07 -5.53
CA PHE A 12 -4.82 -37.96 -6.68
C PHE A 12 -3.68 -38.96 -6.44
N HIS A 13 -2.48 -38.47 -6.11
CA HIS A 13 -1.31 -39.31 -5.90
C HIS A 13 -1.50 -40.30 -4.74
N GLU A 14 -2.10 -39.89 -3.62
CA GLU A 14 -2.38 -40.78 -2.48
C GLU A 14 -3.20 -42.01 -2.91
N LYS A 15 -4.21 -41.82 -3.78
CA LYS A 15 -5.03 -42.92 -4.28
C LYS A 15 -4.35 -43.72 -5.37
N PHE A 16 -3.77 -43.07 -6.38
CA PHE A 16 -3.22 -43.76 -7.54
C PHE A 16 -1.86 -44.42 -7.28
N ASN A 17 -1.06 -43.90 -6.33
CA ASN A 17 0.21 -44.53 -5.93
C ASN A 17 0.00 -45.86 -5.19
N SER A 18 -1.21 -46.16 -4.72
CA SER A 18 -1.53 -47.46 -4.12
C SER A 18 -1.58 -48.61 -5.15
N LEU A 19 -1.57 -48.32 -6.45
CA LEU A 19 -1.53 -49.33 -7.51
C LEU A 19 -0.13 -49.95 -7.68
N ALA A 20 0.93 -49.14 -7.61
CA ALA A 20 2.31 -49.62 -7.74
C ALA A 20 2.68 -50.78 -6.77
N PRO A 21 2.40 -50.70 -5.45
CA PRO A 21 2.68 -51.82 -4.55
C PRO A 21 1.83 -53.06 -4.86
N LEU A 22 0.57 -52.88 -5.30
CA LEU A 22 -0.26 -54.02 -5.70
C LEU A 22 0.32 -54.76 -6.91
N ILE A 23 0.88 -54.05 -7.88
CA ILE A 23 1.52 -54.67 -9.04
C ILE A 23 2.71 -55.54 -8.60
N ILE A 24 3.53 -55.01 -7.69
CA ILE A 24 4.69 -55.72 -7.13
C ILE A 24 4.25 -56.96 -6.32
N ASP A 25 3.21 -56.83 -5.48
CA ASP A 25 2.68 -57.93 -4.66
C ASP A 25 2.12 -59.08 -5.52
N HIS A 26 1.61 -58.77 -6.71
CA HIS A 26 1.15 -59.76 -7.70
C HIS A 26 2.27 -60.29 -8.61
N GLY A 27 3.53 -59.91 -8.37
CA GLY A 27 4.70 -60.42 -9.07
C GLY A 27 4.85 -59.93 -10.52
N LEU A 28 4.30 -58.75 -10.83
CA LEU A 28 4.43 -58.12 -12.15
C LEU A 28 5.48 -57.01 -12.10
N ASP A 29 6.20 -56.83 -13.21
CA ASP A 29 7.23 -55.78 -13.38
C ASP A 29 6.73 -54.56 -14.19
N SER A 30 5.42 -54.43 -14.39
CA SER A 30 4.80 -53.35 -15.18
C SER A 30 4.64 -52.06 -14.37
N SER A 31 4.62 -50.92 -15.06
CA SER A 31 4.24 -49.64 -14.45
C SER A 31 2.72 -49.47 -14.38
N PRO A 32 2.19 -48.66 -13.44
CA PRO A 32 0.77 -48.27 -13.42
C PRO A 32 0.25 -47.77 -14.78
N GLN A 33 1.05 -47.01 -15.51
CA GLN A 33 0.68 -46.51 -16.85
C GLN A 33 0.56 -47.62 -17.89
N GLU A 34 1.47 -48.59 -17.88
CA GLU A 34 1.42 -49.74 -18.79
C GLU A 34 0.19 -50.61 -18.53
N GLU A 35 -0.18 -50.80 -17.28
CA GLU A 35 -1.40 -51.51 -16.88
C GLU A 35 -2.67 -50.78 -17.36
N PHE A 36 -2.73 -49.45 -17.18
CA PHE A 36 -3.85 -48.65 -17.69
C PHE A 36 -3.90 -48.60 -19.22
N LEU A 37 -2.76 -48.51 -19.90
CA LEU A 37 -2.68 -48.57 -21.36
C LEU A 37 -3.14 -49.94 -21.89
N SER A 38 -2.74 -51.03 -21.23
CA SER A 38 -3.18 -52.38 -21.57
C SER A 38 -4.70 -52.52 -21.45
N LEU A 39 -5.28 -51.99 -20.36
CA LEU A 39 -6.73 -51.93 -20.19
C LEU A 39 -7.42 -51.11 -21.29
N LEU A 40 -6.86 -49.96 -21.65
CA LEU A 40 -7.42 -49.09 -22.69
C LEU A 40 -7.43 -49.77 -24.08
N LEU A 41 -6.40 -50.55 -24.39
CA LEU A 41 -6.25 -51.28 -25.65
C LEU A 41 -7.08 -52.58 -25.70
N GLY A 42 -7.90 -52.85 -24.67
CA GLY A 42 -8.81 -53.99 -24.63
C GLY A 42 -8.20 -55.29 -24.14
N ALA A 43 -7.04 -55.24 -23.48
CA ALA A 43 -6.51 -56.41 -22.77
C ALA A 43 -7.43 -56.78 -21.57
N ARG A 44 -7.37 -58.05 -21.14
CA ARG A 44 -8.02 -58.45 -19.88
C ARG A 44 -7.40 -57.65 -18.73
N THR A 45 -8.24 -57.12 -17.83
CA THR A 45 -7.77 -56.49 -16.60
C THR A 45 -6.87 -57.46 -15.83
N SER A 46 -5.65 -57.04 -15.54
CA SER A 46 -4.73 -57.79 -14.69
C SER A 46 -5.31 -57.93 -13.27
N PRO A 47 -4.96 -59.00 -12.53
CA PRO A 47 -5.37 -59.16 -11.13
C PRO A 47 -5.10 -57.93 -10.22
N PRO A 48 -3.91 -57.28 -10.26
CA PRO A 48 -3.66 -56.09 -9.45
C PRO A 48 -4.54 -54.90 -9.86
N LEU A 49 -4.73 -54.68 -11.16
CA LEU A 49 -5.56 -53.58 -11.65
C LEU A 49 -7.04 -53.80 -11.32
N HIS A 50 -7.53 -55.05 -11.39
CA HIS A 50 -8.88 -55.41 -10.99
C HIS A 50 -9.10 -55.16 -9.48
N GLN A 51 -8.16 -55.64 -8.63
CA GLN A 51 -8.21 -55.40 -7.19
C GLN A 51 -8.20 -53.89 -6.87
N PHE A 52 -7.35 -53.12 -7.56
CA PHE A 52 -7.27 -51.67 -7.37
C PHE A 52 -8.59 -50.98 -7.75
N LEU A 53 -9.12 -51.24 -8.95
CA LEU A 53 -10.32 -50.57 -9.45
C LEU A 53 -11.58 -50.89 -8.64
N VAL A 54 -11.73 -52.14 -8.19
CA VAL A 54 -12.92 -52.60 -7.47
C VAL A 54 -12.83 -52.33 -5.97
N ASN A 55 -11.68 -52.62 -5.33
CA ASN A 55 -11.56 -52.61 -3.87
C ASN A 55 -10.86 -51.36 -3.31
N SER A 56 -9.75 -50.94 -3.90
CA SER A 56 -8.92 -49.85 -3.35
C SER A 56 -9.43 -48.46 -3.74
N LEU A 57 -9.65 -48.24 -5.05
CA LEU A 57 -10.15 -46.97 -5.59
C LEU A 57 -11.67 -46.91 -5.48
N CYS A 58 -12.36 -47.91 -6.02
CA CYS A 58 -13.82 -48.04 -6.14
C CYS A 58 -14.52 -46.79 -6.74
N GLU A 59 -15.84 -46.87 -6.93
CA GLU A 59 -16.60 -45.73 -7.47
C GLU A 59 -16.53 -44.49 -6.57
N ALA A 60 -16.59 -44.70 -5.25
CA ALA A 60 -16.60 -43.62 -4.27
C ALA A 60 -15.25 -42.88 -4.21
N GLY A 61 -14.13 -43.60 -4.26
CA GLY A 61 -12.80 -42.99 -4.28
C GLY A 61 -12.54 -42.25 -5.59
N LEU A 62 -12.92 -42.83 -6.74
CA LEU A 62 -12.81 -42.15 -8.04
C LEU A 62 -13.63 -40.85 -8.09
N LYS A 63 -14.89 -40.87 -7.61
CA LYS A 63 -15.73 -39.66 -7.52
C LYS A 63 -15.10 -38.59 -6.63
N ARG A 64 -14.48 -38.98 -5.51
CA ARG A 64 -13.84 -38.05 -4.58
C ARG A 64 -12.63 -37.37 -5.23
N VAL A 65 -11.74 -38.15 -5.87
CA VAL A 65 -10.55 -37.62 -6.55
C VAL A 65 -10.96 -36.73 -7.73
N SER A 66 -11.90 -37.19 -8.56
CA SER A 66 -12.41 -36.42 -9.69
C SER A 66 -13.01 -35.08 -9.25
N LYS A 67 -13.81 -35.06 -8.17
CA LYS A 67 -14.36 -33.82 -7.61
C LYS A 67 -13.27 -32.89 -7.06
N ALA A 68 -12.22 -33.43 -6.44
CA ALA A 68 -11.12 -32.63 -5.90
C ALA A 68 -10.35 -31.92 -7.02
N VAL A 69 -9.95 -32.66 -8.07
CA VAL A 69 -9.21 -32.11 -9.22
C VAL A 69 -10.07 -31.14 -10.03
N ASP A 70 -11.31 -31.49 -10.35
CA ASP A 70 -12.25 -30.60 -11.06
C ASP A 70 -12.58 -29.34 -10.25
N GLY A 71 -12.76 -29.48 -8.94
CA GLY A 71 -13.00 -28.36 -8.02
C GLY A 71 -11.84 -27.39 -7.98
N ALA A 72 -10.61 -27.89 -7.77
CA ALA A 72 -9.40 -27.07 -7.80
C ALA A 72 -9.20 -26.40 -9.17
N GLY A 73 -9.42 -27.14 -10.26
CA GLY A 73 -9.32 -26.60 -11.61
C GLY A 73 -10.28 -25.44 -11.88
N LYS A 74 -11.55 -25.57 -11.47
CA LYS A 74 -12.55 -24.51 -11.58
C LYS A 74 -12.20 -23.28 -10.75
N GLU A 75 -11.71 -23.49 -9.54
CA GLU A 75 -11.29 -22.40 -8.65
C GLU A 75 -10.08 -21.65 -9.22
N LEU A 76 -9.07 -22.36 -9.73
CA LEU A 76 -7.93 -21.76 -10.42
C LEU A 76 -8.39 -20.96 -11.65
N HIS A 77 -9.28 -21.51 -12.48
CA HIS A 77 -9.85 -20.78 -13.61
C HIS A 77 -10.56 -19.49 -13.18
N ALA A 78 -11.34 -19.53 -12.10
CA ALA A 78 -12.01 -18.35 -11.55
C ALA A 78 -10.99 -17.30 -11.09
N ILE A 79 -9.98 -17.71 -10.32
CA ILE A 79 -8.91 -16.80 -9.85
C ILE A 79 -8.19 -16.14 -11.04
N ILE A 80 -7.86 -16.92 -12.08
CA ILE A 80 -7.17 -16.37 -13.25
C ILE A 80 -8.06 -15.33 -13.95
N ARG A 81 -9.32 -15.70 -14.23
CA ARG A 81 -10.24 -14.87 -15.02
C ARG A 81 -10.73 -13.63 -14.28
N GLU A 82 -10.97 -13.74 -12.98
CA GLU A 82 -11.55 -12.67 -12.16
C GLU A 82 -10.50 -11.76 -11.53
N HIS A 83 -9.26 -12.24 -11.37
CA HIS A 83 -8.22 -11.49 -10.64
C HIS A 83 -6.92 -11.35 -11.44
N LEU A 84 -6.29 -12.45 -11.83
CA LEU A 84 -4.94 -12.40 -12.39
C LEU A 84 -4.89 -11.72 -13.76
N GLN A 85 -5.76 -12.14 -14.68
CA GLN A 85 -5.82 -11.59 -16.04
C GLN A 85 -6.21 -10.10 -16.01
N PRO A 86 -7.29 -9.66 -15.33
CA PRO A 86 -7.60 -8.23 -15.25
C PRO A 86 -6.47 -7.41 -14.62
N ALA A 87 -5.79 -7.94 -13.59
CA ALA A 87 -4.67 -7.24 -12.97
C ALA A 87 -3.49 -7.08 -13.95
N ALA A 88 -3.13 -8.14 -14.69
CA ALA A 88 -2.06 -8.08 -15.68
C ALA A 88 -2.39 -7.09 -16.82
N GLU A 89 -3.66 -7.04 -17.27
CA GLU A 89 -4.12 -6.10 -18.29
C GLU A 89 -4.07 -4.65 -17.80
N ILE A 90 -4.51 -4.39 -16.56
CA ILE A 90 -4.43 -3.05 -15.94
C ILE A 90 -2.97 -2.62 -15.80
N ILE A 91 -2.07 -3.52 -15.37
CA ILE A 91 -0.63 -3.24 -15.29
C ILE A 91 -0.09 -2.88 -16.67
N GLY A 92 -0.39 -3.69 -17.69
CA GLY A 92 -0.01 -3.44 -19.09
C GLY A 92 -0.51 -2.10 -19.61
N PHE A 93 -1.76 -1.75 -19.31
CA PHE A 93 -2.35 -0.47 -19.68
C PHE A 93 -1.63 0.72 -19.01
N ARG A 94 -1.44 0.67 -17.68
CA ARG A 94 -0.82 1.77 -16.92
C ARG A 94 0.65 1.96 -17.25
N ILE A 95 1.41 0.88 -17.44
CA ILE A 95 2.80 1.00 -17.87
C ILE A 95 2.90 1.49 -19.32
N GLY A 96 1.91 1.17 -20.17
CA GLY A 96 1.77 1.74 -21.51
C GLY A 96 1.57 3.25 -21.49
N GLU A 97 0.72 3.79 -20.60
CA GLU A 97 0.56 5.23 -20.41
C GLU A 97 1.88 5.87 -19.94
N LEU A 98 2.56 5.27 -18.96
CA LEU A 98 3.85 5.74 -18.46
C LEU A 98 4.94 5.72 -19.55
N LYS A 99 4.93 4.72 -20.43
CA LYS A 99 5.81 4.64 -21.60
C LYS A 99 5.54 5.77 -22.60
N GLY A 100 4.28 6.18 -22.77
CA GLY A 100 3.94 7.39 -23.53
C GLY A 100 4.54 8.65 -22.91
N LEU A 101 4.45 8.80 -21.58
CA LEU A 101 4.99 9.95 -20.86
C LEU A 101 6.52 9.97 -20.84
N SER A 102 7.18 8.82 -20.71
CA SER A 102 8.66 8.72 -20.69
C SER A 102 9.29 9.22 -21.99
N ARG A 103 8.59 9.06 -23.12
CA ARG A 103 8.99 9.60 -24.43
C ARG A 103 8.93 11.11 -24.51
N TRP A 104 8.10 11.78 -23.69
CA TRP A 104 8.07 13.24 -23.60
C TRP A 104 9.17 13.78 -22.69
N ARG A 105 10.41 13.60 -23.14
CA ARG A 105 11.64 13.93 -22.40
C ARG A 105 11.69 15.38 -21.93
N ALA A 106 11.13 16.32 -22.69
CA ALA A 106 11.11 17.74 -22.32
C ALA A 106 10.39 18.01 -20.99
N ARG A 107 9.36 17.23 -20.65
CA ARG A 107 8.62 17.37 -19.38
C ARG A 107 9.08 16.38 -18.32
N TYR A 108 9.19 15.09 -18.67
CA TYR A 108 9.29 14.02 -17.67
C TYR A 108 10.72 13.56 -17.38
N ARG A 109 11.71 13.87 -18.23
CA ARG A 109 13.11 13.53 -17.95
C ARG A 109 13.61 14.20 -16.67
N ASN A 110 13.16 15.43 -16.41
CA ASN A 110 13.52 16.19 -15.22
C ASN A 110 12.98 15.60 -13.92
N VAL A 111 11.89 14.83 -14.01
CA VAL A 111 11.26 14.14 -12.88
C VAL A 111 11.89 12.76 -12.67
N GLY A 112 12.78 12.31 -13.58
CA GLY A 112 13.48 11.02 -13.48
C GLY A 112 12.77 9.86 -14.15
N LEU A 113 11.78 10.13 -15.02
CA LEU A 113 11.13 9.09 -15.81
C LEU A 113 12.03 8.69 -16.97
N ASP A 114 12.75 7.57 -16.83
CA ASP A 114 13.67 7.05 -17.83
C ASP A 114 12.97 6.17 -18.87
N GLU A 115 13.17 6.47 -20.15
CA GLU A 115 12.50 5.77 -21.25
C GLU A 115 12.92 4.30 -21.34
N LYS A 116 14.21 3.98 -21.16
CA LYS A 116 14.71 2.61 -21.30
C LYS A 116 14.23 1.71 -20.18
N LEU A 117 14.24 2.21 -18.94
CA LEU A 117 13.74 1.45 -17.79
C LEU A 117 12.23 1.20 -17.91
N ILE A 118 11.46 2.20 -18.36
CA ILE A 118 10.03 2.05 -18.59
C ILE A 118 9.73 1.14 -19.79
N ASP A 119 10.56 1.16 -20.83
CA ASP A 119 10.47 0.22 -21.96
C ASP A 119 10.68 -1.23 -21.51
N ASN A 120 11.73 -1.49 -20.70
CA ASN A 120 11.98 -2.80 -20.11
C ASN A 120 10.82 -3.25 -19.20
N ALA A 121 10.34 -2.36 -18.33
CA ALA A 121 9.18 -2.63 -17.47
C ALA A 121 7.91 -2.94 -18.29
N SER A 122 7.69 -2.22 -19.39
CA SER A 122 6.58 -2.47 -20.32
C SER A 122 6.70 -3.83 -21.01
N GLU A 123 7.91 -4.26 -21.36
CA GLU A 123 8.17 -5.57 -21.93
C GLU A 123 7.91 -6.69 -20.93
N LYS A 124 8.41 -6.58 -19.69
CA LYS A 124 8.12 -7.56 -18.63
C LYS A 124 6.64 -7.66 -18.30
N ALA A 125 5.89 -6.54 -18.38
CA ALA A 125 4.43 -6.57 -18.22
C ALA A 125 3.75 -7.36 -19.35
N GLY A 126 4.25 -7.21 -20.59
CA GLY A 126 3.80 -8.01 -21.72
C GLY A 126 4.12 -9.50 -21.56
N MET A 127 5.32 -9.84 -21.05
CA MET A 127 5.70 -11.23 -20.77
C MET A 127 4.80 -11.86 -19.72
N LEU A 128 4.45 -11.13 -18.65
CA LEU A 128 3.49 -11.62 -17.66
C LEU A 128 2.15 -11.95 -18.31
N LEU A 129 1.61 -11.08 -19.18
CA LEU A 129 0.35 -11.36 -19.90
C LEU A 129 0.42 -12.65 -20.74
N VAL A 130 1.51 -12.86 -21.47
CA VAL A 130 1.74 -14.09 -22.24
C VAL A 130 1.74 -15.32 -21.32
N GLN A 131 2.34 -15.22 -20.13
CA GLN A 131 2.37 -16.32 -19.16
C GLN A 131 1.01 -16.62 -18.54
N VAL A 132 0.22 -15.59 -18.24
CA VAL A 132 -1.14 -15.80 -17.72
C VAL A 132 -1.99 -16.54 -18.75
N GLU A 133 -1.92 -16.14 -20.02
CA GLU A 133 -2.61 -16.82 -21.13
C GLU A 133 -2.12 -18.25 -21.34
N ARG A 134 -0.81 -18.47 -21.32
CA ARG A 134 -0.22 -19.80 -21.40
C ARG A 134 -0.70 -20.68 -20.26
N PHE A 135 -0.63 -20.18 -19.03
CA PHE A 135 -1.06 -20.92 -17.84
C PHE A 135 -2.54 -21.30 -17.92
N LEU A 136 -3.40 -20.38 -18.34
CA LEU A 136 -4.83 -20.63 -18.55
C LEU A 136 -5.07 -21.75 -19.56
N ARG A 137 -4.33 -21.78 -20.67
CA ARG A 137 -4.44 -22.83 -21.69
C ARG A 137 -3.97 -24.19 -21.18
N VAL A 138 -2.81 -24.24 -20.52
CA VAL A 138 -2.27 -25.48 -19.95
C VAL A 138 -3.22 -26.05 -18.91
N LEU A 139 -3.73 -25.21 -18.01
CA LEU A 139 -4.71 -25.60 -17.01
C LEU A 139 -5.96 -26.22 -17.66
N ALA A 140 -6.50 -25.57 -18.70
CA ALA A 140 -7.68 -26.08 -19.41
C ALA A 140 -7.44 -27.46 -20.04
N ILE A 141 -6.28 -27.66 -20.68
CA ILE A 141 -5.90 -28.94 -21.31
C ILE A 141 -5.80 -30.04 -20.24
N VAL A 142 -5.07 -29.77 -19.17
CA VAL A 142 -4.81 -30.74 -18.09
C VAL A 142 -6.11 -31.15 -17.40
N ILE A 143 -6.98 -30.19 -17.05
CA ILE A 143 -8.29 -30.49 -16.48
C ILE A 143 -9.12 -31.34 -17.43
N HIS A 144 -9.12 -31.01 -18.73
CA HIS A 144 -9.87 -31.76 -19.72
C HIS A 144 -9.39 -33.21 -19.84
N GLU A 145 -8.08 -33.43 -19.83
CA GLU A 145 -7.48 -34.77 -19.85
C GLU A 145 -7.80 -35.58 -18.59
N PHE A 146 -7.70 -34.98 -17.40
CA PHE A 146 -8.11 -35.63 -16.15
C PHE A 146 -9.58 -36.03 -16.16
N LEU A 147 -10.47 -35.14 -16.61
CA LEU A 147 -11.91 -35.44 -16.71
C LEU A 147 -12.17 -36.59 -17.69
N ASN A 148 -11.47 -36.63 -18.82
CA ASN A 148 -11.57 -37.70 -19.80
C ASN A 148 -11.10 -39.04 -19.21
N PHE A 149 -9.95 -39.04 -18.54
CA PHE A 149 -9.40 -40.18 -17.82
C PHE A 149 -10.35 -40.70 -16.74
N PHE A 150 -10.89 -39.84 -15.88
CA PHE A 150 -11.82 -40.26 -14.82
C PHE A 150 -13.15 -40.77 -15.38
N THR A 151 -13.66 -40.19 -16.48
CA THR A 151 -14.87 -40.65 -17.16
C THR A 151 -14.68 -42.05 -17.73
N TRP A 152 -13.52 -42.30 -18.35
CA TRP A 152 -13.13 -43.62 -18.82
C TRP A 152 -12.99 -44.63 -17.68
N LEU A 153 -12.27 -44.26 -16.63
CA LEU A 153 -12.03 -45.16 -15.50
C LEU A 153 -13.32 -45.54 -14.78
N MET A 154 -14.26 -44.58 -14.66
CA MET A 154 -15.59 -44.81 -14.10
C MET A 154 -16.35 -45.86 -14.90
N ARG A 155 -16.25 -45.80 -16.23
CA ARG A 155 -16.84 -46.80 -17.11
C ARG A 155 -16.19 -48.17 -16.92
N CYS A 156 -14.87 -48.25 -16.79
CA CYS A 156 -14.17 -49.51 -16.50
C CYS A 156 -14.65 -50.13 -15.17
N ILE A 157 -14.75 -49.33 -14.10
CA ILE A 157 -15.26 -49.80 -12.81
C ILE A 157 -16.67 -50.36 -12.92
N LYS A 158 -17.58 -49.65 -13.60
CA LYS A 158 -18.96 -50.13 -13.81
C LYS A 158 -19.04 -51.43 -14.60
N LEU A 159 -18.22 -51.55 -15.65
CA LEU A 159 -18.15 -52.79 -16.44
C LEU A 159 -17.65 -53.98 -15.61
N LEU A 160 -16.63 -53.77 -14.77
CA LEU A 160 -16.12 -54.81 -13.87
C LEU A 160 -17.14 -55.22 -12.80
N MET A 161 -17.95 -54.28 -12.34
CA MET A 161 -19.03 -54.52 -11.36
C MET A 161 -20.33 -55.03 -12.00
N SER A 162 -20.36 -55.27 -13.32
CA SER A 162 -21.55 -55.68 -14.08
C SER A 162 -22.73 -54.71 -13.97
N GLU A 163 -22.44 -53.41 -13.82
CA GLU A 163 -23.43 -52.33 -13.73
C GLU A 163 -23.74 -51.72 -15.12
N PRO A 164 -24.97 -51.21 -15.34
CA PRO A 164 -25.35 -50.61 -16.62
C PRO A 164 -24.50 -49.37 -16.95
N THR A 165 -23.79 -49.45 -18.08
CA THR A 165 -22.84 -48.43 -18.57
C THR A 165 -23.48 -47.37 -19.49
N ALA A 166 -24.73 -47.59 -19.92
CA ALA A 166 -25.41 -46.83 -20.98
C ALA A 166 -25.57 -45.31 -20.72
N LEU A 167 -25.26 -44.82 -19.52
CA LEU A 167 -25.35 -43.42 -19.13
C LEU A 167 -23.99 -42.67 -19.12
N VAL A 168 -22.86 -43.35 -19.38
CA VAL A 168 -21.52 -42.72 -19.34
C VAL A 168 -21.08 -42.33 -20.76
N SER A 169 -20.73 -41.07 -20.96
CA SER A 169 -20.23 -40.53 -22.23
C SER A 169 -19.04 -41.35 -22.77
N LEU A 170 -18.91 -41.45 -24.10
CA LEU A 170 -17.77 -42.12 -24.72
C LEU A 170 -16.51 -41.26 -24.54
N PRO A 171 -15.51 -41.73 -23.78
CA PRO A 171 -14.29 -40.97 -23.59
C PRO A 171 -13.42 -41.02 -24.86
N ASN A 172 -12.59 -40.00 -25.07
CA ASN A 172 -11.69 -39.95 -26.24
C ASN A 172 -10.42 -40.74 -25.90
N SER A 173 -10.22 -41.87 -26.58
CA SER A 173 -9.07 -42.75 -26.34
C SER A 173 -7.73 -42.09 -26.61
N GLU A 174 -7.64 -41.15 -27.57
CA GLU A 174 -6.38 -40.45 -27.87
C GLU A 174 -5.96 -39.56 -26.69
N LEU A 175 -6.90 -38.83 -26.10
CA LEU A 175 -6.62 -37.97 -24.94
C LEU A 175 -6.21 -38.78 -23.71
N ILE A 176 -6.77 -39.98 -23.53
CA ILE A 176 -6.35 -40.87 -22.43
C ILE A 176 -4.92 -41.37 -22.68
N VAL A 177 -4.56 -41.73 -23.92
CA VAL A 177 -3.19 -42.14 -24.26
C VAL A 177 -2.21 -40.99 -23.99
N THR A 178 -2.56 -39.76 -24.40
CA THR A 178 -1.74 -38.57 -24.14
C THR A 178 -1.55 -38.35 -22.63
N PHE A 179 -2.65 -38.38 -21.86
CA PHE A 179 -2.59 -38.26 -20.41
C PHE A 179 -1.70 -39.33 -19.77
N LEU A 180 -1.92 -40.61 -20.10
CA LEU A 180 -1.16 -41.72 -19.53
C LEU A 180 0.33 -41.66 -19.86
N LYS A 181 0.69 -41.21 -21.07
CA LYS A 181 2.09 -41.11 -21.51
C LYS A 181 2.81 -39.89 -20.94
N PHE A 182 2.14 -38.74 -20.88
CA PHE A 182 2.80 -37.46 -20.63
C PHE A 182 2.43 -36.79 -19.32
N HIS A 183 1.22 -36.98 -18.79
CA HIS A 183 0.71 -36.20 -17.66
C HIS A 183 0.28 -37.03 -16.43
N TYR A 184 0.37 -38.36 -16.50
CA TYR A 184 0.06 -39.23 -15.35
C TYR A 184 1.07 -39.05 -14.20
N ASN A 185 2.36 -38.94 -14.56
CA ASN A 185 3.46 -38.74 -13.60
C ASN A 185 4.05 -37.31 -13.64
N CYS A 186 3.57 -36.45 -14.54
CA CYS A 186 4.06 -35.09 -14.69
C CYS A 186 2.93 -34.11 -14.45
N ASP A 187 3.17 -33.11 -13.61
CA ASP A 187 2.21 -32.05 -13.30
C ASP A 187 2.66 -30.73 -13.92
N PRO A 188 2.28 -30.44 -15.17
CA PRO A 188 2.65 -29.19 -15.83
C PRO A 188 2.02 -27.95 -15.19
N VAL A 189 0.92 -28.09 -14.43
CA VAL A 189 0.28 -26.97 -13.72
C VAL A 189 1.10 -26.59 -12.50
N SER A 190 1.57 -27.56 -11.71
CA SER A 190 2.50 -27.30 -10.60
C SER A 190 3.80 -26.67 -11.10
N GLN A 191 4.40 -27.23 -12.17
CA GLN A 191 5.63 -26.69 -12.75
C GLN A 191 5.53 -25.20 -13.14
N LEU A 192 4.37 -24.77 -13.66
CA LEU A 192 4.15 -23.36 -14.01
C LEU A 192 3.88 -22.46 -12.79
N LEU A 193 3.35 -23.01 -11.70
CA LEU A 193 3.04 -22.30 -10.45
C LEU A 193 4.21 -22.26 -9.46
N GLU A 194 5.19 -23.15 -9.60
CA GLU A 194 6.30 -23.30 -8.67
C GLU A 194 7.21 -22.05 -8.65
N ALA A 195 7.52 -21.63 -7.43
CA ALA A 195 8.41 -20.50 -7.13
C ALA A 195 9.86 -20.94 -6.85
N SER A 196 10.24 -22.17 -7.24
CA SER A 196 11.55 -22.75 -6.91
C SER A 196 12.72 -21.86 -7.35
N GLU A 197 13.67 -21.64 -6.44
CA GLU A 197 14.93 -20.92 -6.68
C GLU A 197 15.87 -21.69 -7.61
N VAL A 198 15.64 -23.00 -7.81
CA VAL A 198 16.42 -23.80 -8.73
C VAL A 198 16.01 -23.44 -10.16
N ASN A 199 16.99 -23.17 -11.02
CA ASN A 199 16.78 -22.96 -12.45
C ASN A 199 16.38 -24.27 -13.13
N HIS A 200 15.12 -24.69 -12.91
CA HIS A 200 14.44 -25.58 -13.82
C HIS A 200 13.90 -24.72 -14.95
N ASP A 201 14.59 -24.78 -16.08
CA ASP A 201 14.06 -24.27 -17.33
C ASP A 201 12.97 -25.23 -17.78
N ILE A 202 11.77 -24.69 -18.02
CA ILE A 202 10.70 -25.46 -18.63
C ILE A 202 11.15 -25.81 -20.04
N GLU A 203 11.17 -27.11 -20.35
CA GLU A 203 11.49 -27.57 -21.69
C GLU A 203 10.39 -27.11 -22.66
N VAL A 204 10.81 -26.45 -23.72
CA VAL A 204 9.91 -25.98 -24.78
C VAL A 204 10.45 -26.48 -26.09
N ASP A 205 9.54 -26.98 -26.91
CA ASP A 205 9.79 -27.43 -28.26
C ASP A 205 10.59 -26.41 -29.09
N THR A 206 11.54 -26.93 -29.88
CA THR A 206 12.48 -26.13 -30.68
C THR A 206 11.76 -25.30 -31.74
N ASP A 207 10.70 -25.84 -32.34
CA ASP A 207 9.94 -25.13 -33.37
C ASP A 207 9.19 -23.94 -32.76
N THR A 208 8.66 -24.12 -31.55
CA THR A 208 8.01 -23.05 -30.79
C THR A 208 9.00 -21.94 -30.43
N MET A 209 10.20 -22.31 -30.00
CA MET A 209 11.27 -21.33 -29.71
C MET A 209 11.68 -20.54 -30.96
N GLN A 210 11.84 -21.21 -32.11
CA GLN A 210 12.12 -20.55 -33.37
C GLN A 210 11.03 -19.55 -33.76
N ARG A 211 9.75 -19.90 -33.59
CA ARG A 211 8.64 -18.98 -33.86
C ARG A 211 8.68 -17.75 -32.94
N VAL A 212 9.06 -17.91 -31.68
CA VAL A 212 9.23 -16.77 -30.76
C VAL A 212 10.37 -15.86 -31.22
N GLU A 213 11.49 -16.41 -31.67
CA GLU A 213 12.60 -15.64 -32.24
C GLU A 213 12.18 -14.88 -33.52
N GLU A 214 11.37 -15.50 -34.38
CA GLU A 214 10.82 -14.85 -35.57
C GLU A 214 9.90 -13.67 -35.21
N LEU A 215 9.13 -13.76 -34.13
CA LEU A 215 8.30 -12.64 -33.64
C LEU A 215 9.13 -11.41 -33.25
N VAL A 216 10.36 -11.61 -32.75
CA VAL A 216 11.29 -10.50 -32.48
C VAL A 216 11.60 -9.73 -33.77
N ALA A 217 11.82 -10.44 -34.88
CA ALA A 217 12.09 -9.83 -36.18
C ALA A 217 10.90 -9.02 -36.72
N PHE A 218 9.67 -9.35 -36.30
CA PHE A 218 8.46 -8.60 -36.62
C PHE A 218 8.15 -7.44 -35.66
N GLY A 219 9.07 -7.11 -34.74
CA GLY A 219 8.89 -6.05 -33.75
C GLY A 219 8.10 -6.47 -32.51
N GLY A 220 8.05 -7.78 -32.23
CA GLY A 220 7.60 -8.32 -30.96
C GLY A 220 8.55 -8.01 -29.81
N PHE A 221 8.26 -8.57 -28.63
CA PHE A 221 9.11 -8.47 -27.46
C PHE A 221 10.47 -9.15 -27.70
N LEU A 222 11.54 -8.54 -27.22
CA LEU A 222 12.92 -9.03 -27.28
C LEU A 222 13.17 -10.23 -26.35
N ASP A 223 12.38 -10.36 -25.27
CA ASP A 223 12.51 -11.46 -24.32
C ASP A 223 11.98 -12.79 -24.87
N THR A 224 12.87 -13.58 -25.49
CA THR A 224 12.55 -14.91 -26.03
C THR A 224 12.57 -16.02 -24.99
N GLY A 225 13.14 -15.76 -23.80
CA GLY A 225 13.29 -16.74 -22.72
C GLY A 225 12.02 -16.99 -21.93
N CYS A 226 10.94 -16.25 -22.20
CA CYS A 226 9.78 -16.23 -21.32
C CYS A 226 9.12 -17.59 -21.15
N LEU A 227 9.01 -18.38 -22.23
CA LEU A 227 8.37 -19.69 -22.16
C LEU A 227 9.15 -20.72 -21.33
N ARG A 228 10.43 -20.47 -21.03
CA ARG A 228 11.23 -21.35 -20.16
C ARG A 228 11.05 -21.04 -18.67
N ARG A 229 10.42 -19.90 -18.34
CA ARG A 229 10.24 -19.45 -16.96
C ARG A 229 8.83 -19.79 -16.46
N THR A 230 8.73 -19.93 -15.14
CA THR A 230 7.46 -20.13 -14.44
C THR A 230 6.73 -18.80 -14.29
N LEU A 231 5.42 -18.85 -14.00
CA LEU A 231 4.62 -17.65 -13.74
C LEU A 231 5.19 -16.84 -12.57
N ALA A 232 5.72 -17.52 -11.54
CA ALA A 232 6.33 -16.88 -10.38
C ALA A 232 7.65 -16.16 -10.74
N LYS A 233 8.51 -16.78 -11.56
CA LYS A 233 9.75 -16.14 -12.03
C LYS A 233 9.46 -14.89 -12.86
N GLU A 234 8.47 -14.97 -13.74
CA GLU A 234 8.06 -13.85 -14.60
C GLU A 234 7.45 -12.70 -13.81
N PHE A 235 6.69 -13.00 -12.77
CA PHE A 235 6.24 -11.99 -11.82
C PHE A 235 7.41 -11.33 -11.06
N GLY A 236 8.43 -12.10 -10.68
CA GLY A 236 9.64 -11.57 -10.03
C GLY A 236 10.45 -10.64 -10.96
N GLU A 237 10.62 -11.01 -12.22
CA GLU A 237 11.26 -10.17 -13.26
C GLU A 237 10.51 -8.85 -13.46
N LEU A 238 9.17 -8.90 -13.51
CA LEU A 238 8.33 -7.72 -13.56
C LEU A 238 8.54 -6.83 -12.34
N GLU A 239 8.44 -7.39 -11.14
CA GLU A 239 8.58 -6.64 -9.88
C GLU A 239 9.96 -5.97 -9.79
N HIS A 240 11.02 -6.67 -10.17
CA HIS A 240 12.38 -6.13 -10.20
C HIS A 240 12.49 -4.95 -11.17
N SER A 241 12.00 -5.11 -12.41
CA SER A 241 12.02 -4.03 -13.41
C SER A 241 11.22 -2.79 -12.96
N PHE A 242 10.11 -2.99 -12.25
CA PHE A 242 9.30 -1.90 -11.72
C PHE A 242 10.00 -1.18 -10.57
N LYS A 243 10.64 -1.91 -9.66
CA LYS A 243 11.45 -1.32 -8.58
C LYS A 243 12.56 -0.44 -9.14
N GLU A 244 13.27 -0.91 -10.16
CA GLU A 244 14.31 -0.11 -10.82
C GLU A 244 13.72 1.14 -11.47
N ALA A 245 12.69 0.99 -12.31
CA ALA A 245 12.07 2.10 -13.02
C ALA A 245 11.47 3.16 -12.08
N PHE A 246 10.83 2.76 -10.99
CA PHE A 246 10.17 3.67 -10.04
C PHE A 246 11.11 4.23 -8.98
N SER A 247 12.29 3.65 -8.78
CA SER A 247 13.33 4.24 -7.93
C SER A 247 13.93 5.51 -8.54
N MET A 248 13.95 5.61 -9.86
CA MET A 248 14.61 6.72 -10.57
C MET A 248 13.95 8.08 -10.34
N PRO A 249 12.60 8.21 -10.35
CA PRO A 249 11.97 9.47 -9.97
C PRO A 249 12.30 9.90 -8.54
N PHE A 250 12.26 8.97 -7.59
CA PHE A 250 12.64 9.25 -6.21
C PHE A 250 14.09 9.74 -6.10
N ALA A 251 15.04 9.05 -6.72
CA ALA A 251 16.45 9.42 -6.72
C ALA A 251 16.71 10.75 -7.46
N THR A 252 15.91 11.08 -8.47
CA THR A 252 16.06 12.32 -9.25
C THR A 252 15.50 13.53 -8.51
N ILE A 253 14.29 13.41 -7.94
CA ILE A 253 13.62 14.50 -7.22
C ILE A 253 14.33 14.75 -5.89
N SER A 254 14.70 13.70 -5.14
CA SER A 254 15.40 13.86 -3.85
C SER A 254 16.70 14.65 -3.97
N LYS A 255 17.48 14.44 -5.05
CA LYS A 255 18.70 15.22 -5.34
C LYS A 255 18.44 16.69 -5.67
N ARG A 256 17.21 17.05 -6.02
CA ARG A 256 16.78 18.43 -6.31
C ARG A 256 16.16 19.11 -5.10
N ILE A 257 15.74 18.36 -4.09
CA ILE A 257 15.25 18.92 -2.83
C ILE A 257 16.47 19.38 -2.03
N CYS A 258 16.70 20.69 -2.04
CA CYS A 258 17.74 21.34 -1.26
C CYS A 258 17.10 22.12 -0.11
N CYS A 259 17.78 22.17 1.03
CA CYS A 259 17.41 23.09 2.11
C CYS A 259 17.79 24.51 1.67
N GLU A 260 16.79 25.33 1.34
CA GLU A 260 16.98 26.72 0.93
C GLU A 260 17.24 27.65 2.13
N ASP A 261 16.57 27.38 3.25
CA ASP A 261 16.63 28.22 4.44
C ASP A 261 16.61 27.38 5.72
N PHE A 262 17.26 27.89 6.76
CA PHE A 262 17.33 27.30 8.09
C PHE A 262 17.12 28.37 9.15
N LEU A 263 15.97 28.31 9.85
CA LEU A 263 15.62 29.25 10.91
C LEU A 263 15.74 28.60 12.30
N PRO A 264 16.81 28.87 13.06
CA PRO A 264 16.91 28.38 14.43
C PRO A 264 15.96 29.16 15.35
N LEU A 265 14.94 28.50 15.92
CA LEU A 265 13.89 29.18 16.72
C LEU A 265 14.35 29.58 18.13
N TYR A 266 14.95 28.68 18.90
CA TYR A 266 15.47 29.02 20.24
C TYR A 266 16.61 28.08 20.66
N PRO A 267 17.60 28.57 21.44
CA PRO A 267 18.62 27.71 22.02
C PRO A 267 18.05 26.93 23.21
N VAL A 268 18.41 25.66 23.32
CA VAL A 268 18.06 24.79 24.46
C VAL A 268 19.32 24.50 25.26
N SER A 269 19.29 24.80 26.57
CA SER A 269 20.37 24.40 27.50
C SER A 269 20.34 22.87 27.71
N SER A 270 21.52 22.23 27.72
CA SER A 270 21.66 20.76 27.79
C SER A 270 20.98 20.10 29.00
N SER A 271 20.74 20.84 30.09
CA SER A 271 20.04 20.36 31.29
C SER A 271 18.54 20.14 31.10
N HIS A 272 17.91 20.72 30.06
CA HIS A 272 16.45 20.70 29.84
C HIS A 272 16.03 20.09 28.50
N ALA A 273 16.94 19.40 27.80
CA ALA A 273 16.70 18.81 26.47
C ALA A 273 15.46 17.88 26.40
N VAL A 274 15.13 17.19 27.49
CA VAL A 274 13.95 16.30 27.56
C VAL A 274 12.64 17.08 27.66
N ALA A 275 12.63 18.23 28.36
CA ALA A 275 11.45 19.08 28.49
C ALA A 275 11.19 19.93 27.22
N SER A 276 12.23 20.24 26.45
CA SER A 276 12.12 20.98 25.18
C SER A 276 11.62 20.13 24.02
N LEU A 277 11.84 18.80 24.03
CA LEU A 277 11.30 17.88 23.02
C LEU A 277 9.76 17.85 22.98
N HIS A 278 9.12 18.29 24.07
CA HIS A 278 7.67 18.39 24.22
C HIS A 278 7.17 19.84 24.21
N ALA A 279 7.98 20.81 23.77
CA ALA A 279 7.52 22.17 23.60
C ALA A 279 6.44 22.19 22.50
N PRO A 280 5.20 22.63 22.80
CA PRO A 280 4.14 22.66 21.81
C PRO A 280 4.58 23.52 20.62
N THR A 281 4.61 22.89 19.45
CA THR A 281 4.96 23.50 18.17
C THR A 281 3.90 23.08 17.17
N SER A 282 3.18 24.04 16.63
CA SER A 282 2.17 23.84 15.59
C SER A 282 2.62 24.55 14.32
N VAL A 283 2.52 23.84 13.20
CA VAL A 283 2.84 24.34 11.86
C VAL A 283 1.57 24.23 11.02
N SER A 284 1.15 25.33 10.42
CA SER A 284 -0.05 25.36 9.59
C SER A 284 0.07 26.33 8.42
N TYR A 285 -0.91 26.25 7.53
CA TYR A 285 -1.09 27.15 6.39
C TYR A 285 -2.49 27.72 6.48
N CYS A 286 -2.62 29.05 6.44
CA CYS A 286 -3.92 29.74 6.46
C CYS A 286 -4.02 30.65 5.24
N GLU A 287 -5.22 30.77 4.66
CA GLU A 287 -5.46 31.75 3.60
C GLU A 287 -5.37 33.17 4.17
N ASP A 288 -4.62 34.03 3.50
CA ASP A 288 -4.51 35.43 3.88
C ASP A 288 -5.77 36.20 3.44
N GLY A 289 -6.64 36.50 4.39
CA GLY A 289 -7.87 37.27 4.16
C GLY A 289 -7.64 38.72 3.70
N LEU A 290 -6.39 39.19 3.61
CA LEU A 290 -6.04 40.55 3.18
C LEU A 290 -5.92 40.71 1.65
N ALA A 291 -6.06 39.63 0.86
CA ALA A 291 -5.82 39.66 -0.59
C ALA A 291 -7.01 40.11 -1.46
N ASP A 292 -8.10 40.63 -0.88
CA ASP A 292 -9.33 40.98 -1.60
C ASP A 292 -9.50 42.47 -1.92
N THR A 293 -8.41 43.23 -2.08
CA THR A 293 -8.53 44.59 -2.61
C THR A 293 -7.42 44.91 -3.61
N TYR A 294 -7.80 44.83 -4.89
CA TYR A 294 -7.11 45.37 -6.08
C TYR A 294 -5.89 44.59 -6.62
N ALA A 295 -6.10 43.42 -7.21
CA ALA A 295 -5.37 43.02 -8.42
C ALA A 295 -6.08 41.87 -9.16
N CYS A 296 -6.35 42.03 -10.46
CA CYS A 296 -6.63 40.89 -11.35
C CYS A 296 -5.39 39.99 -11.42
N ARG A 297 -5.29 38.99 -10.54
CA ARG A 297 -4.40 37.83 -10.72
C ARG A 297 -5.22 36.56 -10.59
N ALA A 298 -4.75 35.52 -11.28
CA ALA A 298 -5.33 34.18 -11.25
C ALA A 298 -5.60 33.72 -9.81
N PRO A 299 -6.64 32.90 -9.56
CA PRO A 299 -7.06 32.48 -8.22
C PRO A 299 -6.04 31.50 -7.64
N GLY A 300 -4.90 32.03 -7.20
CA GLY A 300 -4.00 31.38 -6.29
C GLY A 300 -4.32 31.93 -4.91
N HIS A 301 -4.96 31.12 -4.07
CA HIS A 301 -5.12 31.42 -2.65
C HIS A 301 -3.73 31.74 -2.09
N ASN A 302 -3.50 32.99 -1.66
CA ASN A 302 -2.26 33.38 -1.00
C ASN A 302 -2.27 32.72 0.39
N LEU A 303 -1.74 31.50 0.47
CA LEU A 303 -1.55 30.81 1.73
C LEU A 303 -0.35 31.41 2.45
N VAL A 304 -0.54 31.79 3.70
CA VAL A 304 0.52 32.23 4.60
C VAL A 304 0.81 31.12 5.59
N ASP A 305 2.08 30.74 5.65
CA ASP A 305 2.56 29.72 6.58
C ASP A 305 2.71 30.33 7.97
N PHE A 306 2.26 29.62 8.99
CA PHE A 306 2.42 29.98 10.39
C PHE A 306 3.17 28.88 11.14
N ILE A 307 4.16 29.27 11.92
CA ILE A 307 4.77 28.42 12.94
C ILE A 307 4.54 29.07 14.30
N CYS A 308 3.87 28.33 15.16
CA CYS A 308 3.47 28.72 16.49
C CYS A 308 4.20 27.82 17.48
N PHE A 309 4.95 28.39 18.42
CA PHE A 309 5.73 27.58 19.35
C PHE A 309 5.87 28.22 20.71
N LYS A 310 5.99 27.37 21.73
CA LYS A 310 6.30 27.83 23.09
C LYS A 310 7.81 27.87 23.31
N ILE A 311 8.26 28.95 23.95
CA ILE A 311 9.64 29.11 24.37
C ILE A 311 9.79 28.51 25.79
N PRO A 312 10.68 27.51 26.00
CA PRO A 312 10.91 26.92 27.30
C PRO A 312 11.35 27.96 28.34
N HIS A 313 10.86 27.82 29.58
CA HIS A 313 11.36 28.60 30.72
C HIS A 313 12.86 28.33 30.86
N ASP A 314 13.66 29.40 31.03
CA ASP A 314 15.13 29.43 31.07
C ASP A 314 15.85 29.54 29.72
N SER A 315 15.15 29.32 28.59
CA SER A 315 15.67 29.78 27.31
C SER A 315 15.48 31.30 27.22
N LEU A 316 16.53 32.00 26.80
CA LEU A 316 16.50 33.45 26.57
C LEU A 316 16.24 34.33 27.82
N ASN A 317 16.39 33.87 29.06
CA ASN A 317 16.04 34.64 30.28
C ASN A 317 14.59 35.17 30.29
N MET A 318 13.68 34.52 29.55
CA MET A 318 12.27 34.88 29.53
C MET A 318 11.44 33.75 30.13
N SER A 319 10.56 34.11 31.07
CA SER A 319 9.57 33.18 31.61
C SER A 319 8.30 33.25 30.76
N ASN A 320 7.78 32.09 30.33
CA ASN A 320 6.42 31.93 29.83
C ASN A 320 6.10 32.77 28.56
N SER A 321 6.83 32.52 27.47
CA SER A 321 6.62 33.26 26.21
C SER A 321 6.29 32.32 25.05
N ILE A 322 5.58 32.86 24.06
CA ILE A 322 5.16 32.17 22.83
C ILE A 322 5.72 32.94 21.64
N GLY A 323 6.34 32.23 20.70
CA GLY A 323 6.74 32.77 19.41
C GLY A 323 5.72 32.41 18.33
N ILE A 324 5.35 33.39 17.51
CA ILE A 324 4.58 33.18 16.29
C ILE A 324 5.39 33.77 15.15
N THR A 325 5.68 32.95 14.14
CA THR A 325 6.40 33.36 12.92
C THR A 325 5.52 33.07 11.71
N LYS A 326 5.52 33.97 10.72
CA LYS A 326 4.76 33.79 9.48
C LYS A 326 5.54 34.23 8.23
N GLY A 327 5.13 33.72 7.06
CA GLY A 327 5.68 34.16 5.77
C GLY A 327 6.97 33.44 5.36
N PHE A 328 7.01 32.11 5.50
CA PHE A 328 8.12 31.27 5.07
C PHE A 328 8.14 31.05 3.55
N THR A 329 6.97 30.81 2.95
CA THR A 329 6.78 30.70 1.51
C THR A 329 7.13 32.00 0.78
N THR A 330 8.16 31.93 -0.08
CA THR A 330 8.39 32.92 -1.12
C THR A 330 7.67 32.51 -2.39
N HIS A 331 6.63 33.23 -2.74
CA HIS A 331 6.13 33.16 -4.10
C HIS A 331 7.12 33.89 -5.01
N SER A 332 7.50 33.26 -6.12
CA SER A 332 8.42 33.82 -7.10
C SER A 332 7.93 35.21 -7.54
N GLY A 333 8.60 36.26 -7.05
CA GLY A 333 8.30 37.66 -7.40
C GLY A 333 7.68 38.53 -6.31
N SER A 334 7.39 38.02 -5.10
CA SER A 334 7.05 38.86 -3.94
C SER A 334 8.12 38.76 -2.86
N THR A 335 8.59 39.91 -2.38
CA THR A 335 9.42 40.02 -1.19
C THR A 335 8.54 39.86 0.05
N SER A 336 8.00 38.67 0.31
CA SER A 336 7.43 38.39 1.63
C SER A 336 8.57 38.38 2.64
N SER A 337 8.66 39.41 3.47
CA SER A 337 9.55 39.38 4.62
C SER A 337 9.03 38.32 5.59
N LEU A 338 9.91 37.43 6.05
CA LEU A 338 9.63 36.60 7.21
C LEU A 338 9.28 37.54 8.36
N GLU A 339 8.18 37.30 9.07
CA GLU A 339 7.75 38.12 10.20
C GLU A 339 7.62 37.28 11.46
N ALA A 340 7.89 37.89 12.61
CA ALA A 340 7.70 37.23 13.90
C ALA A 340 7.17 38.18 14.97
N VAL A 341 6.46 37.60 15.93
CA VAL A 341 6.02 38.26 17.14
C VAL A 341 6.28 37.36 18.34
N LEU A 342 6.66 37.98 19.45
CA LEU A 342 6.90 37.32 20.72
C LEU A 342 5.84 37.80 21.72
N ILE A 343 5.09 36.86 22.28
CA ILE A 343 4.01 37.14 23.22
C ILE A 343 4.41 36.63 24.61
N ARG A 344 4.40 37.51 25.61
CA ARG A 344 4.60 37.16 27.03
C ARG A 344 3.25 36.86 27.67
N ILE A 345 3.17 35.72 28.34
CA ILE A 345 1.96 35.32 29.06
C ILE A 345 2.01 35.93 30.47
N PRO A 346 0.91 36.50 30.99
CA PRO A 346 0.86 37.08 32.32
C PRO A 346 1.32 36.14 33.43
N ASN A 347 1.91 36.74 34.47
CA ASN A 347 2.27 36.03 35.70
C ASN A 347 1.00 35.43 36.32
N GLY A 348 1.04 34.14 36.67
CA GLY A 348 -0.13 33.42 37.18
C GLY A 348 -0.75 32.44 36.19
N TYR A 349 -0.31 32.43 34.92
CA TYR A 349 -0.77 31.49 33.91
C TYR A 349 0.39 30.71 33.30
N LYS A 350 0.12 29.61 32.60
CA LYS A 350 1.10 28.79 31.88
C LYS A 350 0.50 28.32 30.57
N CYS A 351 1.22 28.55 29.45
CA CYS A 351 0.80 28.00 28.16
C CYS A 351 0.93 26.48 28.14
N VAL A 352 -0.16 25.82 27.75
CA VAL A 352 -0.27 24.37 27.61
C VAL A 352 -0.01 23.98 26.15
N ASP A 353 -0.73 24.60 25.22
CA ASP A 353 -0.61 24.34 23.79
C ASP A 353 -1.19 25.53 22.99
N LEU A 354 -0.85 25.61 21.70
CA LEU A 354 -1.38 26.59 20.78
C LEU A 354 -1.48 26.04 19.37
N SER A 355 -2.52 26.44 18.64
CA SER A 355 -2.68 26.07 17.24
C SER A 355 -3.33 27.20 16.45
N PRO A 356 -2.84 27.49 15.24
CA PRO A 356 -3.56 28.34 14.30
C PRO A 356 -4.92 27.73 13.92
N TYR A 357 -5.85 28.61 13.59
CA TYR A 357 -7.24 28.35 13.23
C TYR A 357 -7.64 29.20 12.03
N LYS A 358 -8.90 29.14 11.59
CA LYS A 358 -9.38 29.79 10.36
C LYS A 358 -9.15 31.31 10.37
N ASP A 359 -9.04 31.90 9.19
CA ASP A 359 -8.99 33.34 8.96
C ASP A 359 -7.87 34.08 9.73
N GLY A 360 -6.74 33.41 9.97
CA GLY A 360 -5.63 34.01 10.71
C GLY A 360 -5.90 34.15 12.21
N GLN A 361 -6.82 33.37 12.77
CA GLN A 361 -7.01 33.25 14.22
C GLN A 361 -6.02 32.23 14.81
N ILE A 362 -5.67 32.40 16.08
CA ILE A 362 -4.89 31.42 16.84
C ILE A 362 -5.65 31.06 18.10
N VAL A 363 -5.78 29.76 18.36
CA VAL A 363 -6.35 29.20 19.58
C VAL A 363 -5.20 28.89 20.53
N LEU A 364 -5.23 29.51 21.70
CA LEU A 364 -4.25 29.39 22.76
C LEU A 364 -4.89 28.77 24.00
N LEU A 365 -4.21 27.78 24.57
CA LEU A 365 -4.65 27.07 25.77
C LEU A 365 -3.75 27.41 26.96
N LEU A 366 -4.34 27.97 28.02
CA LEU A 366 -3.63 28.39 29.24
C LEU A 366 -4.16 27.66 30.48
N ASN A 367 -3.26 27.31 31.41
CA ASN A 367 -3.57 26.88 32.77
C ASN A 367 -3.23 27.97 33.77
N GLU A 368 -4.06 28.18 34.78
CA GLU A 368 -3.71 29.02 35.94
C GLU A 368 -2.69 28.28 36.84
N THR A 369 -1.65 28.99 37.29
CA THR A 369 -0.58 28.44 38.14
C THR A 369 -0.85 28.59 39.63
N ILE A 370 -1.76 29.48 40.02
CA ILE A 370 -2.14 29.72 41.42
C ILE A 370 -3.27 28.75 41.78
N ALA A 371 -2.91 27.55 42.26
CA ALA A 371 -3.88 26.64 42.86
C ALA A 371 -4.01 26.99 44.36
N THR A 372 -5.10 27.65 44.75
CA THR A 372 -5.52 27.64 46.17
C THR A 372 -6.15 26.28 46.47
N SER A 373 -5.97 25.76 47.69
CA SER A 373 -6.40 24.41 48.09
C SER A 373 -7.90 24.12 47.92
N GLU A 374 -8.72 25.14 47.63
CA GLU A 374 -10.17 25.05 47.52
C GLU A 374 -10.72 25.16 46.08
N SER A 375 -9.88 25.42 45.06
CA SER A 375 -10.34 25.44 43.66
C SER A 375 -9.42 24.62 42.75
N PRO A 376 -9.95 23.65 41.98
CA PRO A 376 -9.15 23.01 40.95
C PRO A 376 -8.77 24.08 39.92
N GLY A 377 -7.46 24.26 39.68
CA GLY A 377 -6.94 25.36 38.85
C GLY A 377 -7.70 25.50 37.53
N ARG A 378 -8.15 26.72 37.22
CA ARG A 378 -8.93 27.04 36.03
C ARG A 378 -8.04 27.07 34.80
N SER A 379 -8.62 26.74 33.66
CA SER A 379 -7.96 26.86 32.37
C SER A 379 -8.73 27.81 31.47
N PHE A 380 -8.04 28.36 30.48
CA PHE A 380 -8.63 29.31 29.55
C PHE A 380 -8.27 28.90 28.13
N MET A 381 -9.28 28.93 27.26
CA MET A 381 -9.09 28.88 25.82
C MET A 381 -9.31 30.28 25.27
N ILE A 382 -8.28 30.80 24.61
CA ILE A 382 -8.26 32.16 24.07
C ILE A 382 -8.17 32.06 22.55
N MET A 383 -9.04 32.77 21.86
CA MET A 383 -8.92 32.97 20.41
C MET A 383 -8.64 34.44 20.13
N PHE A 384 -7.52 34.72 19.46
CA PHE A 384 -7.14 36.06 19.05
C PHE A 384 -6.75 36.09 17.58
N GLN A 385 -6.89 37.28 16.98
CA GLN A 385 -6.60 37.52 15.57
C GLN A 385 -5.13 37.89 15.37
N THR A 386 -4.48 37.31 14.36
CA THR A 386 -3.08 37.62 14.05
C THR A 386 -2.88 39.03 13.46
N SER A 387 -3.88 39.63 12.83
CA SER A 387 -3.80 41.01 12.32
C SER A 387 -3.53 42.05 13.42
N ASP A 388 -3.93 41.73 14.65
CA ASP A 388 -3.86 42.66 15.79
C ASP A 388 -2.49 42.60 16.47
N LEU A 389 -1.63 41.67 16.06
CA LEU A 389 -0.30 41.47 16.63
C LEU A 389 0.76 42.28 15.87
N PRO A 390 1.68 42.97 16.57
CA PRO A 390 2.74 43.74 15.94
C PRO A 390 3.87 42.81 15.46
N PHE A 391 3.69 42.26 14.27
CA PHE A 391 4.69 41.47 13.59
C PHE A 391 5.91 42.31 13.20
N VAL A 392 7.10 41.83 13.54
CA VAL A 392 8.38 42.46 13.21
C VAL A 392 9.04 41.69 12.06
N PRO A 393 9.50 42.35 10.99
CA PRO A 393 10.20 41.68 9.91
C PRO A 393 11.56 41.15 10.37
N ILE A 394 11.79 39.86 10.14
CA ILE A 394 13.07 39.18 10.33
C ILE A 394 13.84 39.18 9.00
N SER A 395 15.06 39.68 9.04
CA SER A 395 15.98 39.58 7.91
C SER A 395 16.43 38.13 7.70
N ARG A 396 16.26 37.62 6.48
CA ARG A 396 16.78 36.31 6.05
C ARG A 396 18.27 36.43 5.72
N SER A 397 19.13 36.52 6.73
CA SER A 397 20.58 36.54 6.52
C SER A 397 21.16 35.12 6.61
N VAL A 398 22.02 34.75 5.64
CA VAL A 398 22.68 33.43 5.49
C VAL A 398 23.60 33.07 6.67
N HIS A 399 23.98 34.04 7.50
CA HIS A 399 24.78 33.77 8.68
C HIS A 399 23.89 33.20 9.79
N LEU A 400 24.32 32.06 10.36
CA LEU A 400 23.90 31.40 11.60
C LEU A 400 23.95 32.33 12.83
N ASN A 401 23.40 33.52 12.70
CA ASN A 401 23.06 34.34 13.84
C ASN A 401 21.82 33.67 14.37
N LEU A 402 21.99 32.94 15.48
CA LEU A 402 20.90 32.65 16.40
C LEU A 402 19.93 33.80 16.31
N TRP A 403 18.66 33.50 16.00
CA TRP A 403 17.51 34.34 16.30
C TRP A 403 17.97 35.46 17.21
N LYS A 404 18.05 36.71 16.72
CA LYS A 404 18.42 37.85 17.57
C LYS A 404 17.29 38.04 18.56
N SER A 405 17.20 37.11 19.48
CA SER A 405 16.23 36.96 20.54
C SER A 405 16.32 38.17 21.45
N HIS A 406 17.50 38.78 21.53
CA HIS A 406 17.72 40.09 22.12
C HIS A 406 16.97 41.23 21.41
N GLU A 407 16.83 41.21 20.09
CA GLU A 407 16.05 42.21 19.34
C GLU A 407 14.54 41.93 19.48
N LEU A 408 14.09 40.68 19.30
CA LEU A 408 12.67 40.31 19.48
C LEU A 408 12.18 40.48 20.93
N LYS A 409 13.06 40.31 21.93
CA LYS A 409 12.77 40.63 23.34
C LYS A 409 12.30 42.06 23.55
N ALA A 410 12.90 43.00 22.81
CA ALA A 410 12.56 44.41 22.91
C ALA A 410 11.15 44.71 22.37
N PHE A 411 10.67 43.87 21.44
CA PHE A 411 9.34 43.97 20.82
C PHE A 411 8.31 42.98 21.40
N ALA A 412 8.64 42.31 22.52
CA ALA A 412 7.72 41.33 23.08
C ALA A 412 6.48 42.01 23.69
N VAL A 413 5.32 41.50 23.32
CA VAL A 413 4.00 42.02 23.69
C VAL A 413 3.45 41.24 24.86
N ASP A 414 2.90 41.93 25.86
CA ASP A 414 2.22 41.26 26.97
C ASP A 414 0.79 40.88 26.55
N LEU A 415 0.43 39.60 26.72
CA LEU A 415 -0.89 39.10 26.38
C LEU A 415 -1.92 39.63 27.39
N HIS A 416 -2.91 40.36 26.89
CA HIS A 416 -4.03 40.84 27.71
C HIS A 416 -5.17 39.83 27.65
N LEU A 417 -5.63 39.30 28.79
CA LEU A 417 -6.71 38.30 28.83
C LEU A 417 -8.07 38.83 28.32
N GLY A 418 -8.20 40.13 28.10
CA GLY A 418 -9.39 40.77 27.51
C GLY A 418 -9.35 40.95 25.99
N THR A 419 -8.24 40.62 25.32
CA THR A 419 -8.14 40.72 23.85
C THR A 419 -8.51 39.37 23.22
N GLY A 420 -9.72 39.28 22.65
CA GLY A 420 -10.21 38.11 21.93
C GLY A 420 -11.40 37.39 22.58
N ARG A 421 -11.82 36.25 22.00
CA ARG A 421 -12.86 35.39 22.59
C ARG A 421 -12.22 34.51 23.65
N LEU A 422 -12.64 34.69 24.91
CA LEU A 422 -12.14 33.96 26.06
C LEU A 422 -13.19 32.96 26.55
N ARG A 423 -12.83 31.68 26.68
CA ARG A 423 -13.67 30.66 27.31
C ARG A 423 -12.98 30.10 28.55
N SER A 424 -13.66 30.13 29.69
CA SER A 424 -13.19 29.54 30.95
C SER A 424 -13.53 28.05 30.99
N ILE A 425 -12.57 27.23 31.39
CA ILE A 425 -12.69 25.78 31.51
C ILE A 425 -12.49 25.42 33.00
N PRO A 426 -13.45 24.75 33.64
CA PRO A 426 -13.46 24.49 35.09
C PRO A 426 -12.44 23.43 35.55
N HIS A 427 -11.58 22.97 34.64
CA HIS A 427 -10.62 21.90 34.88
C HIS A 427 -9.27 22.29 34.30
N SER A 428 -8.18 21.84 34.93
CA SER A 428 -6.84 21.94 34.37
C SER A 428 -6.73 21.11 33.09
N VAL A 429 -6.11 21.68 32.06
CA VAL A 429 -5.99 21.07 30.73
C VAL A 429 -4.56 20.63 30.43
N SER A 430 -4.44 19.72 29.47
CA SER A 430 -3.19 19.10 29.02
C SER A 430 -3.14 19.07 27.50
N ALA A 431 -1.95 19.19 26.92
CA ALA A 431 -1.71 18.97 25.49
C ALA A 431 -2.06 17.52 25.08
N PRO A 432 -2.43 17.27 23.80
CA PRO A 432 -2.47 18.22 22.69
C PRO A 432 -3.81 18.98 22.57
N LEU A 433 -3.76 20.19 22.01
CA LEU A 433 -4.91 20.92 21.48
C LEU A 433 -5.12 20.51 20.02
N ALA A 434 -6.34 20.12 19.67
CA ALA A 434 -6.72 19.86 18.29
C ALA A 434 -7.79 20.85 17.84
N VAL A 435 -7.60 21.49 16.69
CA VAL A 435 -8.55 22.46 16.13
C VAL A 435 -8.90 22.07 14.70
N SER A 436 -10.15 22.30 14.31
CA SER A 436 -10.65 22.01 12.96
C SER A 436 -11.34 23.24 12.39
N ALA A 437 -10.64 23.95 11.51
CA ALA A 437 -11.14 25.10 10.79
C ALA A 437 -12.40 24.79 9.96
N SER A 438 -12.43 23.64 9.27
CA SER A 438 -13.55 23.26 8.40
C SER A 438 -14.82 22.87 9.15
N ARG A 439 -14.69 22.48 10.42
CA ARG A 439 -15.81 22.04 11.26
C ARG A 439 -16.19 23.04 12.35
N GLY A 440 -15.40 24.09 12.55
CA GLY A 440 -15.70 25.08 13.56
C GLY A 440 -15.46 24.62 15.01
N VAL A 441 -14.58 23.63 15.25
CA VAL A 441 -14.47 22.95 16.56
C VAL A 441 -13.04 22.88 17.09
N ALA A 442 -12.91 22.86 18.42
CA ALA A 442 -11.69 22.51 19.15
C ALA A 442 -11.94 21.31 20.06
N CYS A 443 -10.93 20.46 20.22
CA CYS A 443 -10.89 19.39 21.21
C CYS A 443 -9.72 19.63 22.15
N ILE A 444 -9.99 19.59 23.45
CA ILE A 444 -9.00 19.72 24.51
C ILE A 444 -9.02 18.50 25.43
N PHE A 445 -7.87 18.18 26.01
CA PHE A 445 -7.79 17.15 27.04
C PHE A 445 -7.68 17.78 28.42
N THR A 446 -8.46 17.27 29.36
CA THR A 446 -8.29 17.56 30.78
C THR A 446 -7.19 16.68 31.35
N THR A 447 -6.56 17.10 32.45
CA THR A 447 -5.56 16.31 33.19
C THR A 447 -6.08 14.94 33.66
N ARG A 448 -7.40 14.77 33.73
CA ARG A 448 -8.08 13.49 34.03
C ARG A 448 -8.29 12.59 32.81
N LYS A 449 -7.62 12.86 31.69
CA LYS A 449 -7.75 12.14 30.41
C LYS A 449 -9.18 12.16 29.84
N ARG A 450 -9.97 13.19 30.14
CA ARG A 450 -11.27 13.43 29.46
C ARG A 450 -11.07 14.39 28.31
N ALA A 451 -11.62 14.07 27.15
CA ALA A 451 -11.71 14.97 26.01
C ALA A 451 -12.95 15.86 26.15
N LEU A 452 -12.80 17.15 25.90
CA LEU A 452 -13.89 18.13 25.81
C LEU A 452 -13.86 18.74 24.42
N VAL A 453 -15.01 18.76 23.75
CA VAL A 453 -15.15 19.32 22.40
C VAL A 453 -15.97 20.59 22.50
N TYR A 454 -15.44 21.66 21.92
CA TYR A 454 -16.04 22.98 21.90
C TYR A 454 -16.33 23.40 20.46
N ILE A 455 -17.51 23.97 20.25
CA ILE A 455 -17.84 24.70 19.03
C ILE A 455 -17.30 26.12 19.20
N LEU A 456 -16.40 26.53 18.32
CA LEU A 456 -15.68 27.81 18.38
C LEU A 456 -16.45 28.95 17.70
N ASP A 457 -17.37 28.61 16.81
CA ASP A 457 -18.10 29.58 15.99
C ASP A 457 -19.37 30.10 16.69
N GLU A 458 -19.85 29.36 17.69
CA GLU A 458 -21.02 29.70 18.49
C GLU A 458 -20.58 30.19 19.87
N ASP A 459 -21.16 31.31 20.32
CA ASP A 459 -21.05 31.75 21.71
C ASP A 459 -21.98 30.87 22.56
N GLU A 460 -21.51 30.42 23.72
CA GLU A 460 -22.36 29.63 24.62
C GLU A 460 -23.47 30.55 25.15
N ASP A 461 -24.74 30.19 24.92
CA ASP A 461 -25.87 30.85 25.56
C ASP A 461 -25.66 30.76 27.08
N GLU A 462 -25.34 31.89 27.72
CA GLU A 462 -25.32 31.99 29.17
C GLU A 462 -26.75 31.72 29.66
N VAL A 463 -27.05 30.46 29.97
CA VAL A 463 -28.09 30.16 30.96
C VAL A 463 -27.51 30.64 32.27
N THR A 464 -27.73 31.91 32.57
CA THR A 464 -27.62 32.42 33.93
C THR A 464 -28.64 31.63 34.74
N ASP A 465 -28.17 30.61 35.45
CA ASP A 465 -28.90 30.05 36.59
C ASP A 465 -28.99 31.16 37.64
N THR A 466 -29.97 32.05 37.46
CA THR A 466 -30.48 32.96 38.46
C THR A 466 -31.85 32.44 38.89
N ASP A 467 -31.81 31.51 39.85
CA ASP A 467 -32.55 31.48 41.13
C ASP A 467 -32.86 30.05 41.61
#